data_AF-A0A9W8AYC0-F1
#
_entry.id   AF-A0A9W8AYC0-F1
#
_cell.length_a   1.000
_cell.length_b   1.000
_cell.length_c   1.000
_cell.angle_alpha   90.00
_cell.angle_beta   90.00
_cell.angle_gamma   90.00
#
_symmetry.space_group_name_H-M   'P 1'
#
loop_
_entity.id
_entity.type
_entity.pdbx_description
1 polymer ?
#
loop_
_entity_poly.entity_id
_entity_poly.type
_entity_poly.pdbx_seq_one_letter_code
_entity_poly.pdbx_strand_id
1 'polypeptide(L)' 'MHSELTLRIRKDVVIVEPAVGSESAPALQFQRASGEMALVDRLPPLKSTEETIPIYGVLGTVRFLA' A
#
# COMPACT_ATOMS: atom_id res chain seq x y z
N MET A 1 -11.65 15.40 -10.79
CA MET A 1 -10.41 15.21 -10.02
C MET A 1 -10.25 13.71 -9.80
N HIS A 2 -9.16 13.09 -10.28
CA HIS A 2 -8.84 11.72 -9.88
C HIS A 2 -8.04 11.77 -8.59
N SER A 3 -8.44 10.97 -7.60
CA SER A 3 -7.69 10.82 -6.36
C SER A 3 -6.43 10.02 -6.67
N GLU A 4 -5.27 10.66 -6.55
CA GLU A 4 -3.98 10.01 -6.73
C GLU A 4 -3.70 9.05 -5.57
N LEU A 5 -3.19 7.85 -5.89
CA LEU A 5 -2.76 6.85 -4.92
C LEU A 5 -1.24 6.74 -4.93
N THR A 6 -0.72 6.18 -3.86
CA THR A 6 0.70 5.95 -3.65
C THR A 6 0.92 4.51 -3.24
N LEU A 7 1.82 3.84 -3.95
CA LEU A 7 2.36 2.55 -3.59
C LEU A 7 3.60 2.76 -2.72
N ARG A 8 3.62 2.18 -1.52
CA ARG A 8 4.80 2.13 -0.66
C ARG A 8 5.32 0.71 -0.58
N ILE A 9 6.63 0.56 -0.83
CA ILE A 9 7.28 -0.74 -0.84
C ILE A 9 8.25 -0.83 0.34
N ARG A 10 8.03 -1.83 1.20
CA ARG A 10 8.95 -2.22 2.27
C ARG A 10 9.33 -3.70 2.10
N LYS A 11 10.39 -4.14 2.79
CA LYS A 11 10.96 -5.50 2.66
C LYS A 11 9.90 -6.60 2.61
N ASP A 12 8.95 -6.58 3.56
CA ASP A 12 7.98 -7.67 3.77
C ASP A 12 6.54 -7.29 3.36
N VAL A 13 6.29 -6.01 3.03
CA VAL A 13 4.94 -5.50 2.76
C VAL A 13 4.92 -4.53 1.58
N VAL A 14 3.82 -4.59 0.82
CA VAL A 14 3.46 -3.57 -0.17
C VAL A 14 2.20 -2.88 0.32
N ILE A 15 2.18 -1.55 0.27
CA ILE A 15 1.12 -0.73 0.82
C ILE A 15 0.56 0.15 -0.30
N VAL A 16 -0.76 0.30 -0.34
CA VAL A 16 -1.44 1.27 -1.21
C VAL A 16 -2.20 2.24 -0.31
N GLU A 17 -1.87 3.52 -0.41
CA GLU A 17 -2.50 4.59 0.38
C GLU A 17 -2.79 5.83 -0.47
N PRO A 18 -3.65 6.76 -0.02
CA PRO A 18 -3.85 8.04 -0.71
C PRO A 18 -2.58 8.89 -0.77
N ALA A 19 -2.38 9.64 -1.86
CA ALA A 19 -1.12 10.37 -2.10
C ALA A 19 -0.86 11.60 -1.19
N VAL A 20 -1.88 12.20 -0.56
CA VAL A 20 -1.72 13.46 0.19
C VAL A 20 -2.37 13.40 1.58
N GLY A 21 -1.60 13.80 2.59
CA GLY A 21 -2.12 14.41 3.82
C GLY A 21 -2.88 13.52 4.80
N SER A 22 -2.80 12.19 4.65
CA SER A 22 -3.62 11.29 5.45
C SER A 22 -2.80 10.27 6.20
N GLU A 23 -2.08 10.73 7.23
CA GLU A 23 -1.50 9.86 8.27
C GLU A 23 -2.57 9.03 9.02
N SER A 24 -3.86 9.24 8.69
CA SER A 24 -5.03 8.53 9.21
C SER A 24 -5.92 7.97 8.10
N ALA A 25 -5.42 7.87 6.86
CA ALA A 25 -6.21 7.23 5.79
C ALA A 25 -6.13 5.71 5.95
N PRO A 26 -7.23 5.01 5.67
CA PRO A 26 -7.15 3.59 5.47
C PRO A 26 -6.23 3.28 4.29
N ALA A 27 -5.39 2.27 4.47
CA ALA A 27 -4.47 1.78 3.46
C ALA A 27 -4.68 0.28 3.24
N LEU A 28 -4.42 -0.19 2.03
CA LEU A 28 -4.38 -1.62 1.73
C LEU A 28 -2.95 -2.11 1.93
N GLN A 29 -2.77 -3.07 2.82
CA GLN A 29 -1.48 -3.70 3.09
C GLN A 29 -1.48 -5.13 2.55
N PHE A 30 -0.48 -5.44 1.72
CA PHE A 30 -0.22 -6.75 1.16
C PHE A 30 1.03 -7.36 1.80
N GLN A 31 0.87 -8.50 2.47
CA GLN A 31 1.94 -9.27 3.10
C GLN A 31 2.61 -10.18 2.06
N ARG A 32 3.90 -9.97 1.79
CA ARG A 32 4.61 -10.71 0.73
C ARG A 32 4.74 -12.21 1.03
N ALA A 33 4.98 -12.55 2.30
CA ALA A 33 5.24 -13.93 2.71
C ALA A 33 3.97 -14.80 2.70
N SER A 34 2.84 -14.25 3.18
CA SER A 34 1.56 -14.98 3.24
C SER A 34 0.69 -14.78 2.00
N GLY A 35 0.94 -13.73 1.21
CA GLY A 35 0.07 -13.31 0.11
C GLY A 35 -1.26 -12.73 0.58
N GLU A 36 -1.39 -12.44 1.87
CA GLU A 36 -2.62 -11.90 2.45
C GLU A 36 -2.71 -10.39 2.26
N MET A 37 -3.94 -9.91 2.18
CA MET A 37 -4.26 -8.49 2.06
C MET A 37 -5.20 -8.08 3.18
N ALA A 38 -4.90 -6.97 3.83
CA ALA A 38 -5.73 -6.39 4.88
C ALA A 38 -5.91 -4.89 4.66
N LEU A 39 -7.09 -4.38 5.02
CA LEU A 39 -7.30 -2.96 5.21
C LEU A 39 -6.74 -2.59 6.59
N VAL A 40 -5.92 -1.55 6.63
CA VAL A 40 -5.36 -1.03 7.88
C VAL A 40 -5.77 0.43 8.03
N ASP A 41 -6.29 0.80 9.19
CA ASP A 41 -6.79 2.16 9.42
C ASP A 41 -5.68 3.21 9.50
N ARG A 42 -4.48 2.78 9.93
CA ARG A 42 -3.34 3.66 10.11
C ARG A 42 -2.02 2.94 9.90
N LEU A 43 -1.13 3.60 9.17
CA LEU A 43 0.24 3.15 8.99
C LEU A 43 1.22 3.96 9.82
N PRO A 44 2.30 3.34 10.31
CA PRO A 44 3.38 4.09 10.91
C PRO A 44 4.03 5.02 9.86
N PRO A 45 4.62 6.15 10.30
CA PRO A 45 5.27 7.13 9.43
C PRO A 45 6.25 6.49 8.43
N LEU A 46 6.42 7.15 7.29
CA LEU A 46 7.44 6.80 6.29
C LEU A 46 8.83 6.78 6.94
N LYS A 47 9.51 5.64 6.90
CA LYS A 47 10.94 5.54 7.20
C LYS A 47 11.74 5.83 5.92
N SER A 48 12.96 6.35 6.09
CA SER A 48 13.84 6.73 4.97
C SER A 48 14.24 5.57 4.04
N THR A 49 14.03 4.33 4.46
CA THR A 49 14.35 3.12 3.69
C THR A 49 13.21 2.65 2.79
N GLU A 50 12.15 3.44 2.64
CA GLU A 50 10.93 3.05 1.92
C GLU A 50 10.87 3.72 0.56
N GLU A 51 10.55 2.92 -0.46
CA GLU A 51 10.31 3.43 -1.80
C GLU A 51 8.83 3.79 -1.96
N THR A 52 8.58 4.93 -2.61
CA THR A 52 7.25 5.51 -2.80
C THR A 52 7.01 5.75 -4.29
N ILE A 53 5.93 5.20 -4.84
CA ILE A 53 5.62 5.23 -6.28
C ILE A 53 4.18 5.77 -6.45
N PRO A 54 3.97 6.90 -7.14
CA PRO A 54 2.62 7.38 -7.44
C PRO A 54 1.95 6.45 -8.45
N ILE A 55 0.68 6.11 -8.21
CA ILE A 55 -0.14 5.27 -9.09
C ILE A 55 -1.55 5.86 -9.24
N TYR A 56 -2.21 5.54 -10.35
CA TYR A 56 -3.59 6.00 -10.58
C TYR A 56 -4.65 5.19 -9.86
N GLY A 57 -4.37 3.92 -9.56
CA GLY A 57 -5.38 2.97 -9.10
C GLY A 57 -4.83 1.56 -8.94
N VAL A 58 -5.60 0.71 -8.26
CA VAL A 58 -5.35 -0.72 -8.14
C VAL A 58 -6.53 -1.47 -8.72
N LEU A 59 -6.28 -2.37 -9.66
CA LEU A 59 -7.34 -3.18 -10.28
C LEU A 59 -7.72 -4.39 -9.41
N GLY A 60 -6.79 -4.89 -8.59
CA GLY A 60 -6.99 -6.02 -7.70
C GLY A 60 -5.68 -6.77 -7.41
N THR A 61 -5.78 -7.91 -6.74
CA THR A 61 -4.67 -8.83 -6.50
C THR A 61 -4.97 -10.19 -7.12
N VAL A 62 -3.91 -10.87 -7.60
CA VAL A 62 -4.01 -12.23 -8.15
C VAL A 62 -3.07 -13.13 -7.35
N ARG A 63 -3.62 -14.23 -6.80
CA ARG A 63 -2.83 -15.26 -6.10
C ARG A 63 -2.72 -16.50 -6.97
N PHE A 64 -1.48 -16.88 -7.28
CA PHE A 64 -1.19 -18.16 -7.91
C PHE A 64 -1.11 -19.24 -6.83
N LEU A 65 -1.90 -20.31 -6.98
CA LEU A 65 -1.80 -21.50 -6.15
C LEU A 65 -0.96 -22.53 -6.90
N ALA A 66 0.14 -22.97 -6.28
CA ALA A 66 1.02 -24.02 -6.80
C ALA A 66 0.50 -25.40 -6.38
#